data_AF-A0AAD5BY86-F1
#
_entry.id   AF-A0AAD5BY86-F1
#
_cell.length_a   1.000
_cell.length_b   1.000
_cell.length_c   1.000
_cell.angle_alpha   90.00
_cell.angle_beta   90.00
_cell.angle_gamma   90.00
#
_symmetry.space_group_name_H-M   'P 1'
#
loop_
_entity.id
_entity.type
_entity.pdbx_description
1 polymer ?
#
loop_
_entity_poly.entity_id
_entity_poly.type
_entity_poly.pdbx_seq_one_letter_code
_entity_poly.pdbx_strand_id
1 'polypeptide(L)'
;MKHKKTMYQSFKSRIPIPAVAGDGGWVAAAEEGREGNRAKGAADLQFYMKEGMRTSVEGILLVQEHNHPHILLLQIGNTFCKLPGGRLKPGENEIEGLKRKLSSKLAATSTGLQPDWQIGECVAIWWRPNFETMMYPYCPPHITKPKECKKLFVVHLSEREYFAVPKNLKLLAVPLFELYDNV
;
A
#
# COMPACT_ATOMS: atom_id res chain seq x y z
N MET A 1 3.86 31.08 -7.87
CA MET A 1 4.53 29.83 -7.45
C MET A 1 3.84 29.28 -6.20
N LYS A 2 3.13 28.14 -6.28
CA LYS A 2 2.44 27.56 -5.11
C LYS A 2 3.46 26.79 -4.27
N HIS A 3 3.80 27.31 -3.09
CA HIS A 3 4.67 26.62 -2.12
C HIS A 3 4.00 25.32 -1.63
N LYS A 4 4.58 24.18 -2.00
CA LYS A 4 4.21 22.87 -1.44
C LYS A 4 4.72 22.81 0.01
N LYS A 5 3.87 23.16 0.99
CA LYS A 5 4.13 22.81 2.40
C LYS A 5 4.12 21.28 2.52
N THR A 6 5.28 20.66 2.64
CA THR A 6 5.47 19.23 2.93
C THR A 6 5.31 19.03 4.43
N MET A 7 4.45 18.10 4.86
CA MET A 7 4.32 17.71 6.27
C MET A 7 5.26 16.54 6.50
N TYR A 8 6.20 16.69 7.43
CA TYR A 8 7.05 15.61 7.90
C TYR A 8 6.37 14.99 9.13
N GLN A 9 6.02 13.71 9.06
CA GLN A 9 5.62 12.94 10.24
C GLN A 9 6.83 12.12 10.69
N SER A 10 7.28 12.38 11.90
CA SER A 10 8.30 11.59 12.58
C SER A 10 7.59 10.68 13.56
N PHE A 11 7.73 9.37 13.39
CA PHE A 11 7.31 8.41 14.40
C PHE A 11 8.50 8.16 15.33
N LYS A 12 8.41 8.62 16.58
CA LYS A 12 9.24 8.09 17.67
C LYS A 12 8.46 6.94 18.30
N SER A 13 9.17 5.93 18.79
CA SER A 13 8.63 4.78 19.53
C SER A 13 7.81 5.11 20.78
N ARG A 14 7.73 6.40 21.18
CA ARG A 14 6.77 6.95 22.14
C ARG A 14 6.45 8.41 21.78
N ILE A 15 5.19 8.73 21.47
CA ILE A 15 4.64 10.09 21.46
C ILE A 15 3.23 10.02 22.09
N PRO A 16 2.78 11.04 22.86
CA PRO A 16 1.48 11.00 23.53
C PRO A 16 0.31 11.24 22.57
N ILE A 17 -0.80 10.59 22.91
CA ILE A 17 -2.10 10.59 22.24
C ILE A 17 -2.76 11.99 22.28
N PRO A 18 -3.34 12.50 21.17
CA PRO A 18 -4.55 13.32 21.24
C PRO A 18 -5.78 12.39 21.22
N ALA A 19 -6.61 12.50 22.25
CA ALA A 19 -7.83 11.72 22.37
C ALA A 19 -8.74 11.92 21.16
N VAL A 20 -9.11 10.83 20.47
CA VAL A 20 -10.20 10.84 19.50
C VAL A 20 -11.43 10.26 20.20
N ALA A 21 -12.43 11.12 20.36
CA ALA A 21 -13.73 10.77 20.89
C ALA A 21 -14.47 9.79 19.97
N GLY A 22 -15.04 8.75 20.59
CA GLY A 22 -16.41 8.26 20.39
C GLY A 22 -16.92 7.99 18.98
N ASP A 23 -17.26 6.71 18.77
CA ASP A 23 -18.36 6.18 17.97
C ASP A 23 -18.40 6.48 16.47
N GLY A 24 -18.05 5.45 15.70
CA GLY A 24 -18.35 5.36 14.26
C GLY A 24 -17.85 4.04 13.71
N GLY A 25 -18.68 3.00 13.79
CA GLY A 25 -18.43 1.72 13.14
C GLY A 25 -18.17 1.90 11.64
N TRP A 26 -17.10 1.29 11.14
CA TRP A 26 -16.76 1.31 9.73
C TRP A 26 -17.67 0.35 8.97
N VAL A 27 -18.59 0.90 8.17
CA VAL A 27 -19.33 0.11 7.19
C VAL A 27 -18.47 -0.01 5.94
N ALA A 28 -18.09 -1.24 5.58
CA ALA A 28 -17.52 -1.55 4.28
C ALA A 28 -18.52 -1.21 3.17
N ALA A 29 -18.26 -0.14 2.42
CA ALA A 29 -19.01 0.19 1.22
C ALA A 29 -18.08 0.10 0.00
N ALA A 30 -18.10 -1.06 -0.62
CA ALA A 30 -17.68 -1.25 -2.00
C ALA A 30 -18.75 -0.62 -2.90
N GLU A 31 -18.51 0.60 -3.41
CA GLU A 31 -19.16 1.08 -4.63
C GLU A 31 -18.42 2.32 -5.17
N GLU A 32 -17.38 2.08 -5.98
CA GLU A 32 -16.91 3.07 -6.95
C GLU A 32 -17.51 2.69 -8.32
N GLY A 33 -18.20 3.64 -8.93
CA GLY A 33 -19.25 3.45 -9.93
C GLY A 33 -18.96 2.52 -11.11
N ARG A 34 -20.02 1.82 -11.54
CA ARG A 34 -20.09 0.90 -12.70
C ARG A 34 -19.38 1.39 -13.97
N GLU A 35 -19.34 2.69 -14.22
CA GLU A 35 -18.78 3.28 -15.43
C GLU A 35 -17.26 3.47 -15.35
N GLY A 36 -16.74 3.87 -14.17
CA GLY A 36 -15.30 3.94 -13.89
C GLY A 36 -14.63 2.56 -13.90
N ASN A 37 -15.33 1.53 -13.42
CA ASN A 37 -14.86 0.15 -13.49
C ASN A 37 -14.78 -0.39 -14.92
N ARG A 38 -15.70 0.01 -15.81
CA ARG A 38 -15.72 -0.47 -17.21
C ARG A 38 -14.57 0.10 -18.03
N ALA A 39 -14.27 1.41 -17.88
CA ALA A 39 -13.12 2.03 -18.52
C ALA A 39 -11.78 1.48 -18.00
N LYS A 40 -11.70 1.22 -16.69
CA LYS A 40 -10.54 0.58 -16.07
C LYS A 40 -10.30 -0.85 -16.57
N GLY A 41 -11.37 -1.63 -16.74
CA GLY A 41 -11.31 -2.97 -17.32
C GLY A 41 -10.78 -2.99 -18.77
N ALA A 42 -11.20 -2.02 -19.60
CA ALA A 42 -10.71 -1.91 -20.98
C ALA A 42 -9.21 -1.57 -21.05
N ALA A 43 -8.74 -0.62 -20.23
CA ALA A 43 -7.32 -0.28 -20.15
C ALA A 43 -6.46 -1.44 -19.60
N ASP A 44 -7.00 -2.18 -18.63
CA ASP A 44 -6.35 -3.35 -18.04
C ASP A 44 -6.21 -4.50 -19.05
N LEU A 45 -7.23 -4.72 -19.89
CA LEU A 45 -7.17 -5.68 -20.98
C LEU A 45 -6.13 -5.29 -22.03
N GLN A 46 -6.12 -4.04 -22.48
CA GLN A 46 -5.13 -3.56 -23.47
C GLN A 46 -3.69 -3.72 -22.95
N PHE A 47 -3.45 -3.35 -21.69
CA PHE A 47 -2.13 -3.56 -21.06
C PHE A 47 -1.77 -5.05 -21.01
N TYR A 48 -2.71 -5.90 -20.64
CA TYR A 48 -2.49 -7.34 -20.56
C TYR A 48 -2.16 -7.96 -21.92
N MET A 49 -2.84 -7.53 -22.99
CA MET A 49 -2.54 -8.02 -24.35
C MET A 49 -1.14 -7.60 -24.83
N LYS A 50 -0.60 -6.49 -24.32
CA LYS A 50 0.72 -5.98 -24.69
C LYS A 50 1.86 -6.54 -23.84
N GLU A 51 1.70 -6.53 -22.51
CA GLU A 51 2.77 -6.79 -21.54
C GLU A 51 2.54 -8.08 -20.73
N GLY A 52 1.38 -8.73 -20.89
CA GLY A 52 1.00 -9.92 -20.14
C GLY A 52 0.50 -9.61 -18.72
N MET A 53 0.72 -10.57 -17.81
CA MET A 53 0.28 -10.47 -16.42
C MET A 53 0.91 -9.26 -15.72
N ARG A 54 0.09 -8.49 -14.99
CA ARG A 54 0.57 -7.41 -14.13
C ARG A 54 1.30 -7.98 -12.92
N THR A 55 2.48 -7.45 -12.62
CA THR A 55 3.13 -7.68 -11.31
C THR A 55 3.01 -6.43 -10.45
N SER A 56 2.58 -6.60 -9.20
CA SER A 56 2.44 -5.53 -8.21
C SER A 56 3.17 -5.93 -6.92
N VAL A 57 3.77 -4.95 -6.25
CA VAL A 57 4.45 -5.15 -4.95
C VAL A 57 3.92 -4.17 -3.93
N GLU A 58 3.73 -4.62 -2.70
CA GLU A 58 3.29 -3.80 -1.55
C GLU A 58 4.21 -4.06 -0.35
N GLY A 59 4.49 -3.00 0.41
CA GLY A 59 5.34 -3.05 1.59
C GLY A 59 4.51 -2.99 2.87
N ILE A 60 4.77 -3.91 3.79
CA ILE A 60 4.24 -3.92 5.15
C ILE A 60 5.29 -3.26 6.04
N LEU A 61 4.99 -2.03 6.47
CA LEU A 61 5.83 -1.27 7.40
C LEU A 61 5.24 -1.43 8.80
N LEU A 62 5.97 -2.10 9.68
CA LEU A 62 5.55 -2.32 11.06
C LEU A 62 6.13 -1.25 11.98
N VAL A 63 5.28 -0.71 12.84
CA VAL A 63 5.67 0.11 13.99
C VAL A 63 5.02 -0.45 15.25
N GLN A 64 5.37 0.08 16.41
CA GLN A 64 4.72 -0.30 17.65
C GLN A 64 4.34 0.92 18.47
N GLU A 65 3.23 0.79 19.18
CA GLU A 65 2.77 1.74 20.19
C GLU A 65 2.22 0.92 21.37
N HIS A 66 2.60 1.27 22.59
CA HIS A 66 2.23 0.53 23.81
C HIS A 66 2.51 -0.99 23.77
N ASN A 67 3.60 -1.42 23.13
CA ASN A 67 3.95 -2.82 22.89
C ASN A 67 2.93 -3.59 22.01
N HIS A 68 2.11 -2.89 21.24
CA HIS A 68 1.21 -3.47 20.25
C HIS A 68 1.71 -3.19 18.82
N PRO A 69 1.76 -4.20 17.94
CA PRO A 69 2.17 -4.01 16.55
C PRO A 69 1.09 -3.28 15.74
N HIS A 70 1.53 -2.31 14.94
CA HIS A 70 0.71 -1.54 14.02
C HIS A 70 1.30 -1.60 12.61
N ILE A 71 0.45 -1.61 11.59
CA ILE A 71 0.83 -1.52 10.18
C ILE A 71 0.58 -0.09 9.69
N LEU A 72 1.55 0.47 8.98
CA LEU A 72 1.37 1.77 8.33
C LEU A 72 0.57 1.64 7.03
N LEU A 73 -0.57 2.32 6.95
CA LEU A 73 -1.45 2.37 5.77
C LEU A 73 -1.58 3.79 5.22
N LEU A 74 -1.67 3.89 3.89
CA LEU A 74 -2.01 5.12 3.19
C LEU A 74 -3.53 5.21 3.01
N GLN A 75 -4.15 6.18 3.66
CA GLN A 75 -5.57 6.49 3.51
C GLN A 75 -5.78 7.53 2.41
N ILE A 76 -6.73 7.26 1.52
CA ILE A 76 -7.21 8.17 0.46
C ILE A 76 -8.65 8.54 0.80
N GLY A 77 -8.93 9.84 0.92
CA GLY A 77 -10.24 10.29 1.41
C GLY A 77 -10.47 9.80 2.84
N ASN A 78 -11.68 9.31 3.13
CA ASN A 78 -12.05 8.87 4.47
C ASN A 78 -12.20 7.35 4.61
N THR A 79 -12.36 6.59 3.53
CA THR A 79 -12.76 5.17 3.60
C THR A 79 -11.77 4.20 2.97
N PHE A 80 -10.82 4.68 2.15
CA PHE A 80 -9.95 3.79 1.39
C PHE A 80 -8.55 3.76 1.99
N CYS A 81 -8.15 2.60 2.51
CA CYS A 81 -6.81 2.35 3.02
C CYS A 81 -6.07 1.35 2.14
N LYS A 82 -4.76 1.55 1.96
CA LYS A 82 -3.91 0.60 1.24
C LYS A 82 -2.48 0.59 1.76
N LEU A 83 -1.79 -0.52 1.53
CA LEU A 83 -0.35 -0.59 1.72
C LEU A 83 0.38 0.31 0.71
N PRO A 84 1.54 0.89 1.09
CA PRO A 84 2.40 1.58 0.14
C PRO A 84 3.04 0.58 -0.83
N GLY A 85 2.99 0.89 -2.13
CA GLY A 85 3.45 -0.02 -3.18
C GLY A 85 2.91 0.34 -4.56
N GLY A 86 2.93 -0.62 -5.48
CA GLY A 86 2.20 -0.54 -6.74
C GLY A 86 2.76 -1.44 -7.84
N ARG A 87 2.24 -1.21 -9.06
CA ARG A 87 2.60 -1.96 -10.28
C ARG A 87 4.08 -1.77 -10.65
N LEU A 88 4.76 -2.87 -10.94
CA LEU A 88 6.12 -2.91 -11.49
C LEU A 88 6.15 -2.63 -12.99
N LYS A 89 7.29 -2.15 -13.47
CA LYS A 89 7.58 -2.11 -14.91
C LYS A 89 7.87 -3.53 -15.42
N PRO A 90 7.66 -3.82 -16.72
CA PRO A 90 8.07 -5.11 -17.30
C PRO A 90 9.55 -5.39 -17.03
N GLY A 91 9.86 -6.60 -16.53
CA GLY A 91 11.22 -7.03 -16.20
C GLY A 91 11.87 -6.35 -14.99
N GLU A 92 11.17 -5.47 -14.27
CA GLU A 92 11.71 -4.81 -13.08
C GLU A 92 11.82 -5.80 -11.91
N ASN A 93 12.97 -5.76 -11.23
CA ASN A 93 13.18 -6.54 -10.02
C ASN A 93 12.19 -6.11 -8.91
N GLU A 94 11.63 -7.07 -8.19
CA GLU A 94 10.55 -6.85 -7.22
C GLU A 94 11.00 -5.98 -6.04
N ILE A 95 12.21 -6.22 -5.54
CA ILE A 95 12.81 -5.51 -4.41
C ILE A 95 13.09 -4.06 -4.82
N GLU A 96 13.85 -3.86 -5.91
CA GLU A 96 14.18 -2.51 -6.40
C GLU A 96 12.93 -1.74 -6.84
N GLY A 97 11.98 -2.45 -7.43
CA GLY A 97 10.67 -1.92 -7.79
C GLY A 97 9.88 -1.43 -6.57
N LEU A 98 9.89 -2.19 -5.47
CA LEU A 98 9.26 -1.79 -4.21
C LEU A 98 9.97 -0.58 -3.60
N LYS A 99 11.31 -0.58 -3.48
CA LYS A 99 12.09 0.58 -3.02
C LYS A 99 11.70 1.84 -3.79
N ARG A 100 11.68 1.76 -5.12
CA ARG A 100 11.26 2.89 -5.98
C ARG A 100 9.82 3.34 -5.70
N LYS A 101 8.89 2.42 -5.42
CA LYS A 101 7.49 2.76 -5.08
C LYS A 101 7.37 3.40 -3.71
N LEU A 102 8.10 2.90 -2.71
CA LEU A 102 8.13 3.48 -1.37
C LEU A 102 8.73 4.88 -1.41
N SER A 103 9.87 5.07 -2.08
CA SER A 103 10.48 6.40 -2.22
C SER A 103 9.54 7.39 -2.92
N SER A 104 8.87 6.95 -3.99
CA SER A 104 7.91 7.81 -4.70
C SER A 104 6.69 8.23 -3.85
N LYS A 105 6.34 7.48 -2.80
CA LYS A 105 5.14 7.72 -1.99
C LYS A 105 5.42 8.35 -0.64
N LEU A 106 6.56 8.03 -0.05
CA LEU A 106 6.87 8.28 1.35
C LEU A 106 8.22 8.96 1.56
N ALA A 107 9.14 8.97 0.59
CA ALA A 107 10.42 9.67 0.78
C ALA A 107 10.27 11.18 0.57
N ALA A 108 11.08 11.94 1.30
CA ALA A 108 11.22 13.38 1.08
C ALA A 108 11.74 13.67 -0.34
N THR A 109 11.67 14.92 -0.79
CA THR A 109 12.36 15.31 -2.04
C THR A 109 13.81 15.72 -1.78
N SER A 110 14.15 16.04 -0.53
CA SER A 110 15.52 16.37 -0.13
C SER A 110 16.40 15.13 -0.09
N THR A 111 17.59 15.23 -0.68
CA THR A 111 18.57 14.14 -0.78
C THR A 111 19.06 13.63 0.58
N GLY A 112 19.14 14.50 1.59
CA GLY A 112 19.60 14.13 2.95
C GLY A 112 18.57 13.41 3.83
N LEU A 113 17.35 13.20 3.34
CA LEU A 113 16.25 12.53 4.08
C LEU A 113 15.63 11.39 3.24
N GLN A 114 16.43 10.75 2.38
CA GLN A 114 15.98 9.55 1.68
C GLN A 114 16.08 8.34 2.61
N PRO A 115 14.97 7.62 2.85
CA PRO A 115 15.02 6.35 3.55
C PRO A 115 15.84 5.33 2.77
N ASP A 116 16.69 4.58 3.48
CA ASP A 116 17.32 3.38 2.94
C ASP A 116 16.41 2.17 3.19
N TRP A 117 15.50 1.92 2.25
CA TRP A 117 14.49 0.89 2.39
C TRP A 117 15.10 -0.52 2.43
N GLN A 118 15.08 -1.14 3.60
CA GLN A 118 15.48 -2.53 3.79
C GLN A 118 14.27 -3.45 3.56
N ILE A 119 14.15 -3.98 2.34
CA ILE A 119 13.07 -4.91 1.98
C ILE A 119 13.44 -6.32 2.46
N GLY A 120 12.61 -6.87 3.34
CA GLY A 120 12.74 -8.22 3.90
C GLY A 120 11.98 -9.27 3.09
N GLU A 121 11.39 -10.23 3.80
CA GLU A 121 10.79 -11.42 3.23
C GLU A 121 9.46 -11.14 2.51
N CYS A 122 9.16 -11.95 1.49
CA CYS A 122 7.83 -12.02 0.91
C CYS A 122 6.93 -12.87 1.79
N VAL A 123 5.89 -12.26 2.36
CA VAL A 123 4.99 -12.92 3.33
C VAL A 123 3.62 -13.29 2.76
N ALA A 124 3.25 -12.75 1.60
CA ALA A 124 2.02 -13.14 0.91
C ALA A 124 2.09 -12.92 -0.60
N ILE A 125 1.40 -13.78 -1.34
CA ILE A 125 1.21 -13.65 -2.78
C ILE A 125 -0.28 -13.79 -3.09
N TRP A 126 -0.82 -12.79 -3.77
CA TRP A 126 -2.22 -12.71 -4.15
C TRP A 126 -2.36 -12.72 -5.67
N TRP A 127 -3.29 -13.52 -6.16
CA TRP A 127 -3.52 -13.74 -7.58
C TRP A 127 -4.90 -13.23 -7.98
N ARG A 128 -4.94 -12.45 -9.06
CA ARG A 128 -6.18 -12.01 -9.70
C ARG A 128 -6.40 -12.85 -10.96
N PRO A 129 -7.40 -13.74 -11.00
CA PRO A 129 -7.61 -14.63 -12.16
C PRO A 129 -8.22 -13.89 -13.37
N ASN A 130 -9.11 -12.92 -13.11
CA ASN A 130 -9.94 -12.23 -14.10
C ASN A 130 -9.77 -10.70 -14.03
N PHE A 131 -10.37 -9.94 -14.94
CA PHE A 131 -10.39 -8.47 -14.90
C PHE A 131 -11.44 -7.92 -13.92
N GLU A 132 -11.52 -8.53 -12.75
CA GLU A 132 -12.43 -8.22 -11.65
C GLU A 132 -11.64 -7.91 -10.38
N THR A 133 -12.29 -7.40 -9.33
CA THR A 133 -11.63 -6.92 -8.10
C THR A 133 -11.15 -8.04 -7.16
N MET A 134 -11.69 -9.25 -7.29
CA MET A 134 -11.38 -10.37 -6.38
C MET A 134 -9.96 -10.91 -6.58
N MET A 135 -9.30 -11.22 -5.47
CA MET A 135 -7.96 -11.82 -5.43
C MET A 135 -7.97 -13.03 -4.49
N TYR A 136 -7.09 -13.99 -4.76
CA TYR A 136 -6.95 -15.23 -4.00
C TYR A 136 -5.53 -15.39 -3.48
N PRO A 137 -5.30 -15.95 -2.28
CA PRO A 137 -3.96 -16.17 -1.72
C PRO A 137 -3.23 -17.36 -2.37
N TYR A 138 -3.75 -17.88 -3.48
CA TYR A 138 -3.18 -18.92 -4.32
C TYR A 138 -3.61 -18.68 -5.77
N CYS A 139 -2.89 -19.23 -6.75
CA CYS A 139 -3.38 -19.24 -8.13
C CYS A 139 -4.46 -20.33 -8.25
N PRO A 140 -5.72 -20.01 -8.56
CA PRO A 140 -6.78 -21.02 -8.59
C PRO A 140 -6.51 -22.14 -9.61
N PRO A 141 -6.97 -23.38 -9.36
CA PRO A 141 -6.84 -24.47 -10.32
C PRO A 141 -7.38 -24.09 -11.70
N HIS A 142 -6.73 -24.58 -12.76
CA HIS A 142 -7.06 -24.32 -14.18
C HIS A 142 -6.84 -22.88 -14.68
N ILE A 143 -6.45 -21.93 -13.82
CA ILE A 143 -6.05 -20.59 -14.24
C ILE A 143 -4.59 -20.60 -14.71
N THR A 144 -4.40 -20.69 -16.03
CA THR A 144 -3.06 -20.67 -16.65
C THR A 144 -2.57 -19.26 -17.01
N LYS A 145 -3.47 -18.28 -17.00
CA LYS A 145 -3.24 -16.89 -17.46
C LYS A 145 -3.85 -15.87 -16.49
N PRO A 146 -3.34 -15.78 -15.24
CA PRO A 146 -3.81 -14.78 -14.29
C PRO A 146 -3.51 -13.35 -14.77
N LYS A 147 -4.32 -12.39 -14.34
CA LYS A 147 -4.24 -10.98 -14.76
C LYS A 147 -3.32 -10.15 -13.88
N GLU A 148 -3.18 -10.52 -12.62
CA GLU A 148 -2.27 -9.86 -11.69
C GLU A 148 -1.69 -10.86 -10.68
N CYS A 149 -0.40 -10.73 -10.40
CA CYS A 149 0.29 -11.31 -9.26
C CYS A 149 0.75 -10.16 -8.35
N LYS A 150 0.22 -10.09 -7.13
CA LYS A 150 0.57 -9.09 -6.14
C LYS A 150 1.37 -9.74 -5.01
N LYS A 151 2.56 -9.24 -4.73
CA LYS A 151 3.43 -9.73 -3.66
C LYS A 151 3.54 -8.71 -2.52
N LEU A 152 3.47 -9.20 -1.29
CA LEU A 152 3.61 -8.38 -0.09
C LEU A 152 4.94 -8.73 0.57
N PHE A 153 5.70 -7.69 0.92
CA PHE A 153 7.01 -7.81 1.57
C PHE A 153 6.99 -7.08 2.90
N VAL A 154 7.69 -7.64 3.90
CA VAL A 154 8.02 -6.89 5.11
C VAL A 154 9.08 -5.85 4.76
N VAL A 155 8.94 -4.65 5.30
CA VAL A 155 9.93 -3.58 5.16
C VAL A 155 10.48 -3.26 6.55
N HIS A 156 11.77 -3.52 6.73
CA HIS A 156 12.44 -3.22 7.99
C HIS A 156 12.72 -1.72 8.06
N LEU A 157 12.12 -1.06 9.04
CA LEU A 157 12.37 0.34 9.33
C LEU A 157 13.55 0.49 10.27
N SER A 158 14.30 1.57 10.09
CA SER A 158 15.29 2.01 11.06
C SER A 158 14.60 2.47 12.37
N GLU A 159 15.36 2.67 13.44
CA GLU A 159 14.80 3.17 14.72
C GLU A 159 14.07 4.52 14.55
N ARG A 160 14.49 5.32 13.57
CA ARG A 160 13.90 6.63 13.26
C ARG A 160 13.86 6.86 11.76
N GLU A 161 12.65 6.88 11.22
CA GLU A 161 12.41 7.15 9.79
C GLU A 161 11.62 8.45 9.60
N TYR A 162 11.86 9.12 8.48
CA TYR A 162 11.11 10.33 8.11
C TYR A 162 10.25 10.05 6.88
N PHE A 163 8.93 10.21 7.03
CA PHE A 163 8.00 10.07 5.92
C PHE A 163 7.47 11.44 5.45
N ALA A 164 7.54 11.66 4.15
CA ALA A 164 6.91 12.78 3.46
C ALA A 164 5.61 12.32 2.81
N VAL A 165 4.49 12.59 3.49
CA VAL A 165 3.16 12.13 3.05
C VAL A 165 2.51 13.21 2.17
N PRO A 166 2.03 12.86 0.95
CA PRO A 166 1.29 13.79 0.11
C PRO A 166 0.03 14.34 0.80
N LYS A 167 -0.30 15.61 0.58
CA LYS A 167 -1.43 16.29 1.26
C LYS A 167 -2.80 15.64 1.06
N ASN A 168 -2.98 14.92 -0.04
CA ASN A 168 -4.23 14.23 -0.36
C ASN A 168 -4.30 12.83 0.28
N LEU A 169 -3.30 12.44 1.06
CA LEU A 169 -3.19 11.18 1.76
C LEU A 169 -2.98 11.42 3.26
N LYS A 170 -3.41 10.46 4.06
CA LYS A 170 -3.00 10.33 5.47
C LYS A 170 -2.21 9.04 5.63
N LEU A 171 -1.22 9.07 6.52
CA LEU A 171 -0.50 7.88 6.95
C LEU A 171 -1.06 7.48 8.32
N LEU A 172 -1.67 6.29 8.38
CA LEU A 172 -2.28 5.75 9.58
C LEU A 172 -1.41 4.62 10.13
N ALA A 173 -1.29 4.53 11.45
CA ALA A 173 -0.78 3.34 12.11
C ALA A 173 -1.99 2.55 12.61
N VAL A 174 -2.28 1.41 11.99
CA VAL A 174 -3.47 0.60 12.30
C VAL A 174 -3.03 -0.63 13.10
N PRO A 175 -3.53 -0.85 14.33
CA PRO A 175 -3.14 -1.99 15.14
C PRO A 175 -3.62 -3.29 14.50
N LEU A 176 -2.88 -4.39 14.69
CA LEU A 176 -3.23 -5.67 14.07
C LEU A 176 -4.63 -6.19 14.45
N PHE A 177 -5.12 -5.89 15.65
CA PHE A 177 -6.47 -6.32 16.07
C PHE A 177 -7.59 -5.59 15.31
N GLU A 178 -7.36 -4.38 14.79
CA GLU A 178 -8.30 -3.70 13.89
C GLU A 178 -8.25 -4.25 12.46
N LEU A 179 -7.23 -5.01 12.10
CA LEU A 179 -7.16 -5.67 10.79
C LEU A 179 -7.77 -7.08 10.82
N TYR A 180 -7.78 -7.69 11.99
CA TYR A 180 -8.32 -9.03 12.21
C TYR A 180 -9.86 -9.01 12.11
N ASP A 181 -10.43 -9.93 11.33
CA ASP A 181 -11.88 -10.09 11.07
C ASP A 181 -12.64 -8.87 10.50
N ASN A 182 -11.96 -7.76 10.18
CA ASN A 182 -12.52 -6.62 9.44
C ASN A 182 -12.44 -6.86 7.92
N VAL A 183 -13.22 -7.84 7.45
CA VAL A 183 -13.42 -8.19 6.02
C VAL A 183 -14.51 -7.33 5.38
#